data_AF-A0A529P181-F1
#
_entry.id   AF-A0A529P181-F1
#
_cell.length_a   1.000
_cell.length_b   1.000
_cell.length_c   1.000
_cell.angle_alpha   90.00
_cell.angle_beta   90.00
_cell.angle_gamma   90.00
#
_symmetry.space_group_name_H-M   'P 1'
#
loop_
_entity.id
_entity.type
_entity.pdbx_description
1 polymer ?
#
loop_
_entity_poly.entity_id
_entity_poly.type
_entity_poly.pdbx_seq_one_letter_code
_entity_poly.pdbx_strand_id
1 'polypeptide(L)'
;MLGILRNAAGTWVAKALLSLLVISFAVWGISGRLSGTLGGHHSVITAGGTAVSINEYRLAYDRQISVMSQQFGQRITREQAQALGIDNQVLAQLVSGAVLDEQARKLGLGLSK
;
A
#
# COMPACT_ATOMS: atom_id res chain seq x y z
N MET A 1 40.19 -19.11 3.43
CA MET A 1 39.24 -18.56 2.45
C MET A 1 38.35 -17.44 3.01
N LEU A 2 37.80 -17.56 4.23
CA LEU A 2 37.03 -16.47 4.90
C LEU A 2 37.84 -15.18 5.19
N GLY A 3 39.17 -15.28 5.34
CA GLY A 3 40.05 -14.12 5.55
C GLY A 3 40.16 -13.18 4.34
N ILE A 4 40.01 -13.71 3.12
CA ILE A 4 40.13 -12.93 1.87
C ILE A 4 38.84 -12.12 1.66
N LEU A 5 37.68 -12.73 1.94
CA LEU A 5 36.39 -12.02 1.94
C LEU A 5 36.38 -10.88 2.96
N ARG A 6 36.91 -11.12 4.17
CA ARG A 6 36.98 -10.11 5.23
C ARG A 6 37.97 -8.98 4.91
N ASN A 7 39.13 -9.29 4.33
CA ASN A 7 40.09 -8.27 3.92
C ASN A 7 39.60 -7.45 2.72
N ALA A 8 38.91 -8.07 1.74
CA ALA A 8 38.32 -7.34 0.62
C ALA A 8 37.19 -6.40 1.07
N ALA A 9 36.29 -6.87 1.95
CA ALA A 9 35.22 -6.07 2.53
C ALA A 9 35.72 -4.95 3.46
N GLY A 10 36.93 -5.09 4.02
CA GLY A 10 37.55 -4.10 4.89
C GLY A 10 38.22 -2.92 4.16
N THR A 11 38.40 -3.01 2.83
CA THR A 11 39.06 -1.94 2.06
C THR A 11 38.17 -0.71 1.92
N TRP A 12 38.78 0.48 1.90
CA TRP A 12 38.06 1.75 1.70
C TRP A 12 37.34 1.80 0.34
N VAL A 13 37.91 1.14 -0.68
CA VAL A 13 37.28 0.97 -1.99
C VAL A 13 35.98 0.18 -1.89
N ALA A 14 35.95 -0.91 -1.12
CA ALA A 14 34.72 -1.67 -0.89
C ALA A 14 33.65 -0.84 -0.18
N LYS A 15 34.03 0.01 0.79
CA LYS A 15 33.11 0.94 1.45
C LYS A 15 32.54 1.98 0.47
N ALA A 16 33.36 2.51 -0.44
CA ALA A 16 32.91 3.46 -1.46
C ALA A 16 31.89 2.81 -2.42
N LEU A 17 32.19 1.61 -2.93
CA LEU A 17 31.27 0.87 -3.80
C LEU A 17 29.97 0.47 -3.09
N LEU A 18 30.05 0.08 -1.82
CA LEU A 18 28.88 -0.26 -1.01
C LEU A 18 28.04 0.98 -0.72
N SER A 19 28.65 2.13 -0.43
CA SER A 19 27.95 3.40 -0.26
C SER A 19 27.24 3.84 -1.54
N LEU A 20 27.89 3.70 -2.70
CA LEU A 20 27.28 3.98 -4.01
C LEU A 20 26.05 3.10 -4.26
N LEU A 21 26.15 1.81 -3.92
CA LEU A 21 25.05 0.85 -4.04
C LEU A 21 23.87 1.25 -3.14
N VAL A 22 24.12 1.59 -1.88
CA VAL A 22 23.09 2.02 -0.93
C VAL A 22 22.40 3.30 -1.41
N ILE A 23 23.17 4.28 -1.92
CA ILE A 23 22.62 5.53 -2.46
C ILE A 23 21.75 5.26 -3.69
N SER A 24 22.15 4.35 -4.57
CA SER A 24 21.34 3.94 -5.72
C SER A 24 19.97 3.39 -5.30
N PHE A 25 19.94 2.54 -4.27
CA PHE A 25 18.68 2.03 -3.71
C PHE A 25 17.85 3.10 -2.99
N ALA A 26 18.49 4.13 -2.41
CA ALA A 26 17.81 5.26 -1.80
C ALA A 26 17.14 6.17 -2.86
N VAL A 27 17.82 6.42 -3.98
CA VAL A 27 17.26 7.21 -5.11
C VAL A 27 16.17 6.43 -5.85
N TRP A 28 16.30 5.11 -5.98
CA TRP A 28 15.32 4.26 -6.67
C TRP A 28 14.11 3.86 -5.81
N GLY A 29 14.16 4.07 -4.49
CA GLY A 29 12.95 4.06 -3.65
C GLY A 29 12.51 2.69 -3.10
N ILE A 30 13.44 1.85 -2.64
CA ILE A 30 13.07 0.58 -1.94
C ILE A 30 12.43 0.82 -0.56
N SER A 31 12.49 2.03 0.00
CA SER A 31 11.85 2.38 1.28
C SER A 31 10.33 2.05 1.31
N GLY A 32 9.63 2.21 0.19
CA GLY A 32 8.21 1.84 0.07
C GLY A 32 7.94 0.34 0.03
N ARG A 33 8.91 -0.48 -0.41
CA ARG A 33 8.78 -1.93 -0.52
C ARG A 33 9.19 -2.65 0.77
N LEU A 34 10.13 -2.06 1.53
CA LEU A 34 10.59 -2.61 2.81
C LEU A 34 9.55 -2.45 3.94
N SER A 35 8.75 -1.39 3.89
CA SER A 35 7.65 -1.17 4.85
C SER A 35 6.57 -2.26 4.79
N GLY A 36 6.42 -2.96 3.66
CA GLY A 36 5.44 -4.04 3.49
C GLY A 36 5.92 -5.42 3.96
N THR A 37 7.23 -5.62 4.17
CA THR A 37 7.79 -6.94 4.52
C THR A 37 8.19 -7.06 5.99
N LEU A 38 8.44 -5.95 6.69
CA LEU A 38 8.88 -5.95 8.10
C LEU A 38 7.76 -5.62 9.11
N GLY A 39 6.68 -4.98 8.69
CA GLY A 39 5.48 -4.79 9.48
C GLY A 39 4.34 -5.56 8.83
N GLY A 40 3.71 -6.51 9.54
CA GLY A 40 2.65 -7.39 9.04
C GLY A 40 1.33 -6.70 8.64
N HIS A 41 1.38 -5.45 8.16
CA HIS A 41 0.25 -4.67 7.71
C HIS A 41 0.22 -4.66 6.19
N HIS A 42 -0.48 -5.64 5.63
CA HIS A 42 -0.86 -5.71 4.23
C HIS A 42 -1.70 -4.47 3.84
N SER A 43 -1.04 -3.37 3.47
CA SER A 43 -1.67 -2.23 2.79
C SER A 43 -1.60 -2.48 1.28
N VAL A 44 -2.75 -2.43 0.60
CA VAL A 44 -2.81 -2.69 -0.86
C VAL A 44 -2.62 -1.41 -1.64
N ILE A 45 -2.99 -0.27 -1.05
CA ILE A 45 -2.95 1.04 -1.70
C ILE A 45 -2.58 2.07 -0.65
N THR A 46 -1.56 2.87 -0.92
CA THR A 46 -1.20 4.03 -0.11
C THR A 46 -1.48 5.27 -0.97
N ALA A 47 -2.44 6.10 -0.56
CA ALA A 47 -2.69 7.39 -1.19
C ALA A 47 -1.99 8.47 -0.35
N GLY A 48 -0.76 8.84 -0.72
CA GLY A 48 0.06 9.74 0.08
C GLY A 48 0.49 9.11 1.41
N GLY A 49 -0.05 9.59 2.53
CA GLY A 49 0.19 9.07 3.89
C GLY A 49 -0.93 8.21 4.47
N THR A 50 -2.07 8.09 3.78
CA THR A 50 -3.20 7.25 4.21
C THR A 50 -3.08 5.87 3.55
N ALA A 51 -2.81 4.84 4.36
CA ALA A 51 -2.81 3.47 3.90
C ALA A 51 -4.23 2.89 3.99
N VAL A 52 -4.77 2.44 2.85
CA VAL A 52 -6.01 1.65 2.82
C VAL A 52 -5.62 0.19 3.00
N SER A 53 -6.11 -0.42 4.08
CA SER A 53 -5.84 -1.81 4.42
C SER A 53 -6.62 -2.79 3.53
N ILE A 54 -6.13 -4.02 3.38
CA ILE A 54 -6.87 -5.11 2.72
C ILE A 54 -8.26 -5.32 3.35
N ASN A 55 -8.37 -5.10 4.66
CA ASN A 55 -9.60 -5.33 5.39
C ASN A 55 -10.65 -4.26 5.05
N GLU A 56 -10.26 -3.00 4.93
CA GLU A 56 -11.17 -1.93 4.49
C GLU A 56 -11.64 -2.15 3.06
N TYR A 57 -10.75 -2.57 2.15
CA TYR A 57 -11.14 -2.94 0.80
C TYR A 57 -12.18 -4.07 0.80
N ARG A 58 -11.91 -5.16 1.53
CA ARG A 58 -12.84 -6.30 1.62
C ARG A 58 -14.19 -5.88 2.19
N LEU A 59 -14.19 -5.09 3.26
CA LEU A 59 -15.43 -4.63 3.89
C LEU A 59 -16.25 -3.72 2.94
N ALA A 60 -15.59 -2.80 2.25
CA ALA A 60 -16.24 -1.93 1.27
C ALA A 60 -16.77 -2.72 0.07
N TYR A 61 -16.00 -3.69 -0.41
CA TYR A 61 -16.38 -4.59 -1.50
C TYR A 61 -17.59 -5.45 -1.14
N ASP A 62 -17.58 -6.10 0.02
CA ASP A 62 -18.69 -6.93 0.48
C ASP A 62 -19.98 -6.10 0.66
N ARG A 63 -19.85 -4.86 1.15
CA ARG A 63 -20.98 -3.91 1.24
C ARG A 63 -21.54 -3.57 -0.14
N GLN A 64 -20.68 -3.26 -1.10
CA GLN A 64 -21.09 -2.91 -2.46
C GLN A 64 -21.78 -4.10 -3.16
N ILE A 65 -21.24 -5.32 -3.00
CA ILE A 65 -21.89 -6.53 -3.50
C ILE A 65 -23.24 -6.76 -2.85
N SER A 66 -23.37 -6.55 -1.54
CA SER A 66 -24.64 -6.72 -0.83
C SER A 66 -25.71 -5.78 -1.37
N VAL A 67 -25.38 -4.50 -1.55
CA VAL A 67 -26.27 -3.47 -2.10
C VAL A 67 -26.69 -3.82 -3.53
N MET A 68 -25.75 -4.19 -4.40
CA MET A 68 -26.10 -4.56 -5.77
C MET A 68 -26.88 -5.86 -5.83
N SER A 69 -26.55 -6.86 -5.01
CA SER A 69 -27.30 -8.12 -4.97
C SER A 69 -28.77 -7.90 -4.57
N GLN A 70 -29.04 -6.92 -3.70
CA GLN A 70 -30.41 -6.50 -3.36
C GLN A 70 -31.11 -5.83 -4.54
N GLN A 71 -30.41 -4.95 -5.29
CA GLN A 71 -30.98 -4.26 -6.45
C GLN A 71 -31.32 -5.21 -7.62
N PHE A 72 -30.44 -6.19 -7.88
CA PHE A 72 -30.63 -7.16 -8.96
C PHE A 72 -31.51 -8.35 -8.55
N GLY A 73 -31.89 -8.45 -7.27
CA GLY A 73 -32.69 -9.57 -6.75
C GLY A 73 -31.99 -10.93 -6.80
N GLN A 74 -30.68 -10.95 -7.06
CA GLN A 74 -29.86 -12.15 -7.17
C GLN A 74 -28.47 -11.88 -6.59
N ARG A 75 -27.82 -12.95 -6.10
CA ARG A 75 -26.46 -12.85 -5.59
C ARG A 75 -25.48 -12.60 -6.74
N ILE A 76 -24.76 -11.49 -6.69
CA ILE A 76 -23.70 -11.20 -7.66
C ILE A 76 -22.47 -12.04 -7.34
N THR A 77 -21.92 -12.72 -8.35
CA THR A 77 -20.66 -13.47 -8.21
C THR A 77 -19.44 -12.58 -8.42
N ARG A 78 -18.25 -13.03 -8.00
CA ARG A 78 -17.01 -12.24 -8.16
C ARG A 78 -16.71 -11.93 -9.63
N GLU A 79 -16.97 -12.88 -10.51
CA GLU A 79 -16.72 -12.75 -11.95
C GLU A 79 -17.65 -11.69 -12.55
N GLN A 80 -18.93 -11.69 -12.13
CA GLN A 80 -19.90 -10.66 -12.53
C GLN A 80 -19.53 -9.29 -11.96
N ALA A 81 -19.09 -9.22 -10.69
CA ALA A 81 -18.64 -8.00 -10.06
C ALA A 81 -17.45 -7.37 -10.81
N GLN A 82 -16.52 -8.20 -11.26
CA GLN A 82 -15.38 -7.77 -12.07
C GLN A 82 -15.84 -7.27 -13.46
N ALA A 83 -16.76 -7.97 -14.11
CA ALA A 83 -17.32 -7.57 -15.40
C ALA A 83 -18.11 -6.25 -15.31
N LEU A 84 -18.77 -5.99 -14.18
CA LEU A 84 -19.50 -4.76 -13.88
C LEU A 84 -18.59 -3.62 -13.40
N GLY A 85 -17.29 -3.87 -13.22
CA GLY A 85 -16.32 -2.86 -12.78
C GLY A 85 -16.51 -2.41 -11.32
N ILE A 86 -17.12 -3.25 -10.48
CA ILE A 86 -17.38 -2.94 -9.05
C ILE A 86 -16.07 -2.65 -8.31
N ASP A 87 -15.00 -3.40 -8.63
CA ASP A 87 -13.68 -3.23 -8.03
C ASP A 87 -13.16 -1.80 -8.19
N ASN A 88 -13.30 -1.23 -9.39
CA ASN A 88 -12.85 0.13 -9.69
C ASN A 88 -13.66 1.19 -8.93
N GLN A 89 -14.96 0.96 -8.75
CA GLN A 89 -15.83 1.88 -8.01
C GLN A 89 -15.47 1.90 -6.52
N VAL A 90 -15.25 0.72 -5.93
CA VAL A 90 -14.84 0.58 -4.52
C VAL A 90 -13.48 1.23 -4.30
N LEU A 91 -12.52 1.00 -5.22
CA LEU A 91 -11.19 1.58 -5.15
C LEU A 91 -11.23 3.11 -5.25
N ALA A 92 -12.02 3.66 -6.17
CA ALA A 92 -12.19 5.12 -6.30
C ALA A 92 -12.79 5.75 -5.04
N GLN A 93 -13.77 5.12 -4.40
CA GLN A 93 -14.36 5.59 -3.15
C GLN A 93 -13.37 5.55 -1.98
N LEU A 94 -12.57 4.48 -1.88
CA LEU A 94 -11.57 4.36 -0.83
C LEU A 94 -10.46 5.40 -1.01
N VAL A 95 -10.02 5.65 -2.24
CA VAL A 95 -9.03 6.68 -2.55
C VAL A 95 -9.58 8.07 -2.24
N SER A 96 -10.82 8.38 -2.61
CA SER A 96 -11.40 9.71 -2.32
C SER A 96 -11.55 9.94 -0.82
N GLY A 97 -12.02 8.94 -0.06
CA GLY A 97 -12.07 9.00 1.40
C GLY A 97 -10.69 9.21 2.02
N ALA A 98 -9.70 8.43 1.57
CA ALA A 98 -8.32 8.53 2.06
C ALA A 98 -7.68 9.90 1.78
N VAL A 99 -8.00 10.52 0.64
CA VAL A 99 -7.56 11.88 0.29
C VAL A 99 -8.25 12.92 1.17
N LEU A 100 -9.56 12.79 1.39
CA LEU A 100 -10.31 13.71 2.27
C LEU A 100 -9.82 13.64 3.71
N ASP A 101 -9.57 12.45 4.23
CA ASP A 101 -9.02 12.25 5.58
C ASP A 101 -7.62 12.86 5.72
N GLU A 102 -6.79 12.74 4.68
CA GLU A 102 -5.47 13.37 4.67
C GLU A 102 -5.55 14.90 4.66
N GLN A 103 -6.50 15.47 3.91
CA GLN A 103 -6.74 16.91 3.93
C GLN A 103 -7.27 17.37 5.28
N ALA A 104 -8.21 16.64 5.89
CA ALA A 104 -8.73 16.93 7.22
C ALA A 104 -7.63 16.91 8.28
N ARG A 105 -6.73 15.91 8.24
CA ARG A 105 -5.54 15.86 9.11
C ARG A 105 -4.62 17.06 8.91
N LYS A 106 -4.32 17.42 7.66
CA LYS A 106 -3.49 18.61 7.35
C LYS A 106 -4.09 19.91 7.86
N LEU A 107 -5.42 20.01 7.83
CA LEU A 107 -6.16 21.16 8.34
C LEU A 107 -6.36 21.13 9.87
N GLY A 108 -5.87 20.11 10.56
CA GLY A 108 -6.06 19.96 12.01
C GLY A 108 -7.51 19.71 12.42
N LEU A 109 -8.37 19.31 11.48
CA LEU A 109 -9.78 18.99 11.72
C LEU A 109 -9.88 17.56 12.25
N GLY A 110 -9.44 17.38 13.50
CA GLY A 110 -9.66 16.15 14.26
C GLY A 110 -10.99 16.19 14.98
N LEU A 111 -11.78 15.11 14.88
CA LEU A 111 -12.97 14.94 15.73
C LEU A 111 -12.51 14.83 17.20
N SER A 112 -12.81 15.83 18.02
CA SER A 112 -12.73 15.71 19.47
C SER A 112 -13.93 14.88 19.96
N LYS A 113 -13.66 13.90 20.81
CA LYS A 113 -14.70 13.07 21.46
C LYS A 113 -15.72 13.91 22.23
#